data_AF-A0A3D4YLJ8-F1
#
_entry.id   AF-A0A3D4YLJ8-F1
#
_cell.length_a   1.000
_cell.length_b   1.000
_cell.length_c   1.000
_cell.angle_alpha   90.00
_cell.angle_beta   90.00
_cell.angle_gamma   90.00
#
_symmetry.space_group_name_H-M   'P 1'
#
loop_
_entity.id
_entity.type
_entity.pdbx_description
1 polymer ?
#
loop_
_entity_poly.entity_id
_entity_poly.type
_entity_poly.pdbx_seq_one_letter_code
_entity_poly.pdbx_strand_id
1 'polypeptide(L)'
;MTVTSIDDSQRKAARVAGFAYLFSLAIEVIHEFLISPRLTVAGNAAETARNILAHESLFRLGIASDLIYSAGTVVLLAALYVILKPVSRNLALLATFWRLIYAVTWVVIALNLFTALRLLSGAEYIQAFGAEQLQALARLHLSGFDTYYVGLLFYGLASTVCAYLWLKSRYIPRGLAAWGVIASAWCAICTFVFIISPGFSKVVNLWWFDSPMGIFEIATSFWLLFKGLSPSEIAAPDRPGDRAHLPDL
;
A
#
# COMPACT_ATOMS: atom_id res chain seq x y z
N MET A 1 9.43 32.87 6.30
CA MET A 1 8.92 31.50 6.05
C MET A 1 9.84 30.85 5.03
N THR A 2 10.51 29.78 5.41
CA THR A 2 11.58 29.14 4.64
C THR A 2 11.07 28.57 3.32
N VAL A 3 11.65 29.04 2.21
CA VAL A 3 11.54 28.42 0.90
C VAL A 3 12.20 27.04 1.01
N THR A 4 11.41 25.97 1.05
CA THR A 4 11.96 24.61 1.05
C THR A 4 12.38 24.27 -0.37
N SER A 5 13.59 24.67 -0.76
CA SER A 5 14.18 24.25 -2.04
C SER A 5 14.22 22.73 -2.08
N ILE A 6 13.62 22.12 -3.11
CA ILE A 6 13.62 20.67 -3.30
C ILE A 6 15.04 20.23 -3.61
N ASP A 7 15.62 19.42 -2.73
CA ASP A 7 16.98 18.89 -2.88
C ASP A 7 17.04 17.69 -3.85
N ASP A 8 18.22 17.39 -4.38
CA ASP A 8 18.47 16.27 -5.28
C ASP A 8 18.10 14.91 -4.64
N SER A 9 18.28 14.78 -3.33
CA SER A 9 17.84 13.60 -2.58
C SER A 9 16.33 13.38 -2.68
N GLN A 10 15.52 14.43 -2.58
CA GLN A 10 14.06 14.36 -2.72
C GLN A 10 13.66 14.03 -4.17
N ARG A 11 14.37 14.55 -5.17
CA ARG A 11 14.11 14.23 -6.59
C ARG A 11 14.38 12.77 -6.89
N LYS A 12 15.50 12.22 -6.41
CA LYS A 12 15.82 10.79 -6.53
C LYS A 12 14.77 9.95 -5.80
N ALA A 13 14.43 10.32 -4.56
CA ALA A 13 13.41 9.63 -3.78
C ALA A 13 12.03 9.65 -4.48
N ALA A 14 11.63 10.74 -5.13
CA ALA A 14 10.37 10.80 -5.90
C ALA A 14 10.33 9.78 -7.05
N ARG A 15 11.44 9.63 -7.79
CA ARG A 15 11.55 8.61 -8.85
C ARG A 15 11.49 7.19 -8.29
N VAL A 16 12.21 6.95 -7.19
CA VAL A 16 12.18 5.65 -6.49
C VAL A 16 10.78 5.33 -5.98
N ALA A 17 10.08 6.30 -5.38
CA ALA A 17 8.71 6.13 -4.91
C ALA A 17 7.74 5.82 -6.06
N GLY A 18 7.80 6.58 -7.16
CA GLY A 18 6.96 6.34 -8.33
C GLY A 18 7.19 4.96 -8.95
N PHE A 19 8.45 4.53 -9.07
CA PHE A 19 8.79 3.18 -9.56
C PHE A 19 8.34 2.09 -8.59
N ALA A 20 8.65 2.24 -7.30
CA ALA A 20 8.31 1.24 -6.28
C ALA A 20 6.80 1.01 -6.20
N TYR A 21 5.99 2.08 -6.29
CA TYR A 21 4.54 1.94 -6.37
C TYR A 21 4.07 1.13 -7.59
N LEU A 22 4.51 1.50 -8.80
CA LEU A 22 4.08 0.81 -10.03
C LEU A 22 4.55 -0.64 -10.06
N PHE A 23 5.76 -0.89 -9.55
CA PHE A 23 6.30 -2.23 -9.41
C PHE A 23 5.49 -3.08 -8.43
N SER A 24 5.18 -2.55 -7.25
CA SER A 24 4.31 -3.20 -6.26
C SER A 24 2.93 -3.50 -6.83
N LEU A 25 2.33 -2.56 -7.56
CA LEU A 25 1.03 -2.75 -8.21
C LEU A 25 1.08 -3.84 -9.31
N ALA A 26 2.15 -3.87 -10.11
CA ALA A 26 2.32 -4.91 -11.12
C ALA A 26 2.40 -6.31 -10.49
N ILE A 27 3.09 -6.43 -9.35
CA ILE A 27 3.16 -7.70 -8.60
C ILE A 27 1.78 -8.12 -8.11
N GLU A 28 1.03 -7.22 -7.47
CA GLU A 28 -0.32 -7.54 -6.97
C GLU A 28 -1.25 -7.96 -8.11
N VAL A 29 -1.23 -7.24 -9.24
CA VAL A 29 -2.05 -7.60 -10.42
C VAL A 29 -1.67 -8.97 -10.97
N ILE A 30 -0.38 -9.30 -11.06
CA ILE A 30 0.06 -10.62 -11.52
C ILE A 30 -0.39 -11.70 -10.52
N HIS A 31 -0.25 -11.45 -9.22
CA HIS A 31 -0.66 -12.39 -8.19
C HIS A 31 -2.16 -12.67 -8.26
N GLU A 32 -2.99 -11.62 -8.28
CA GLU A 32 -4.45 -11.73 -8.24
C GLU A 32 -5.05 -12.31 -9.52
N PHE A 33 -4.54 -11.95 -10.70
CA PHE A 33 -5.13 -12.38 -11.97
C PHE A 33 -4.48 -13.62 -12.57
N LEU A 34 -3.22 -13.93 -12.25
CA LEU A 34 -2.47 -15.01 -12.89
C LEU A 34 -2.18 -16.19 -11.97
N ILE A 35 -1.97 -15.93 -10.67
CA ILE A 35 -1.58 -16.95 -9.68
C ILE A 35 -2.81 -17.42 -8.89
N SER A 36 -3.52 -16.51 -8.24
CA SER A 36 -4.67 -16.79 -7.35
C SER A 36 -5.76 -17.67 -8.00
N PRO A 37 -6.21 -17.43 -9.25
CA PRO A 37 -7.31 -18.19 -9.85
C PRO A 37 -6.95 -19.63 -10.21
N ARG A 38 -5.64 -19.95 -10.29
CA ARG A 38 -5.15 -21.31 -10.57
C ARG A 38 -5.00 -22.14 -9.30
N LEU A 39 -4.94 -21.49 -8.15
CA LEU A 39 -4.64 -22.12 -6.87
C LEU A 39 -5.87 -22.19 -5.96
N THR A 40 -6.72 -21.17 -5.99
CA THR A 40 -7.85 -21.04 -5.07
C THR A 40 -9.19 -21.25 -5.78
N VAL A 41 -10.05 -22.08 -5.18
CA VAL A 41 -11.43 -22.26 -5.62
C VAL A 41 -12.36 -21.77 -4.52
N ALA A 42 -13.07 -20.68 -4.80
CA ALA A 42 -13.96 -20.05 -3.83
C ALA A 42 -14.99 -21.06 -3.31
N GLY A 43 -15.05 -21.23 -1.98
CA GLY A 43 -15.99 -22.14 -1.32
C GLY A 43 -15.54 -23.60 -1.24
N ASN A 44 -14.58 -24.07 -2.05
CA ASN A 44 -14.13 -25.46 -2.10
C ASN A 44 -12.68 -25.63 -1.58
N ALA A 45 -12.55 -25.96 -0.30
CA ALA A 45 -11.25 -26.12 0.35
C ALA A 45 -10.51 -27.40 -0.09
N ALA A 46 -11.22 -28.49 -0.36
CA ALA A 46 -10.61 -29.74 -0.81
C ALA A 46 -10.00 -29.57 -2.20
N GLU A 47 -10.70 -28.87 -3.10
CA GLU A 47 -10.20 -28.57 -4.44
C GLU A 47 -9.05 -27.56 -4.42
N THR A 48 -9.13 -26.52 -3.58
CA THR A 48 -8.01 -25.59 -3.34
C THR A 48 -6.76 -26.33 -2.85
N ALA A 49 -6.90 -27.22 -1.86
CA ALA A 49 -5.79 -28.04 -1.36
C ALA A 49 -5.18 -28.93 -2.45
N ARG A 50 -6.02 -29.57 -3.28
CA ARG A 50 -5.56 -30.38 -4.41
C ARG A 50 -4.80 -29.54 -5.45
N ASN A 51 -5.30 -28.35 -5.79
CA ASN A 51 -4.64 -27.46 -6.75
C ASN A 51 -3.30 -26.96 -6.23
N ILE A 52 -3.21 -26.61 -4.93
CA ILE A 52 -1.95 -26.21 -4.29
C ILE A 52 -0.93 -27.36 -4.34
N LEU A 53 -1.32 -28.59 -4.03
CA LEU A 53 -0.42 -29.74 -4.10
C LEU A 53 -0.02 -30.10 -5.54
N ALA A 54 -0.93 -29.96 -6.50
CA ALA A 54 -0.65 -30.17 -7.91
C ALA A 54 0.26 -29.09 -8.53
N HIS A 55 0.20 -27.87 -7.98
CA HIS A 55 0.94 -26.70 -8.47
C HIS A 55 1.78 -26.03 -7.37
N GLU A 56 2.51 -26.83 -6.59
CA GLU A 56 3.28 -26.34 -5.44
C GLU A 56 4.30 -25.26 -5.82
N SER A 57 4.99 -25.40 -6.95
CA SER A 57 5.97 -24.41 -7.42
C SER A 57 5.32 -23.04 -7.71
N LEU A 58 4.10 -23.05 -8.25
CA LEU A 58 3.31 -21.84 -8.50
C LEU A 58 2.86 -21.20 -7.18
N PHE A 59 2.46 -22.00 -6.20
CA PHE A 59 2.11 -21.52 -4.86
C PHE A 59 3.31 -20.88 -4.16
N ARG A 60 4.49 -21.53 -4.21
CA ARG A 60 5.74 -20.96 -3.67
C ARG A 60 6.16 -19.67 -4.39
N LEU A 61 5.92 -19.57 -5.70
CA LEU A 61 6.15 -18.34 -6.46
C LEU A 61 5.20 -17.22 -6.02
N GLY A 62 3.94 -17.54 -5.71
CA GLY A 62 3.01 -16.60 -5.09
C GLY A 62 3.55 -16.04 -3.76
N ILE A 63 3.98 -16.91 -2.85
CA ILE A 63 4.58 -16.48 -1.57
C ILE A 63 5.83 -15.61 -1.78
N ALA A 64 6.69 -15.98 -2.72
CA ALA A 64 7.87 -15.17 -3.05
C ALA A 64 7.46 -13.77 -3.58
N SER A 65 6.36 -13.70 -4.33
CA SER A 65 5.83 -12.44 -4.86
C SER A 65 5.32 -11.52 -3.74
N ASP A 66 4.61 -12.07 -2.75
CA ASP A 66 4.17 -11.33 -1.55
C ASP A 66 5.35 -10.75 -0.75
N LEU A 67 6.45 -11.52 -0.62
CA LEU A 67 7.66 -11.06 0.04
C LEU A 67 8.37 -9.96 -0.75
N ILE A 68 8.44 -10.08 -2.08
CA ILE A 68 8.98 -9.02 -2.94
C ILE A 68 8.11 -7.76 -2.84
N TYR A 69 6.79 -7.91 -2.79
CA TYR A 69 5.87 -6.80 -2.58
C TYR A 69 6.11 -6.10 -1.23
N SER A 70 6.28 -6.87 -0.15
CA SER A 70 6.59 -6.33 1.18
C SER A 70 7.92 -5.56 1.17
N ALA A 71 8.96 -6.12 0.54
CA ALA A 71 10.24 -5.44 0.37
C ALA A 71 10.12 -4.13 -0.45
N GLY A 72 9.33 -4.16 -1.53
CA GLY A 72 9.01 -2.97 -2.33
C GLY A 72 8.28 -1.90 -1.52
N THR A 73 7.36 -2.31 -0.63
CA THR A 73 6.67 -1.41 0.30
C THR A 73 7.64 -0.75 1.27
N VAL A 74 8.68 -1.46 1.74
CA VAL A 74 9.74 -0.89 2.60
C VAL A 74 10.62 0.11 1.85
N VAL A 75 10.92 -0.14 0.58
CA VAL A 75 11.62 0.84 -0.26
C VAL A 75 10.76 2.08 -0.48
N LEU A 76 9.48 1.88 -0.76
CA LEU A 76 8.52 2.95 -0.97
C LEU A 76 8.37 3.85 0.28
N LEU A 77 8.17 3.26 1.46
CA LEU A 77 8.05 4.06 2.70
C LEU A 77 9.32 4.86 2.98
N ALA A 78 10.51 4.31 2.71
CA ALA A 78 11.77 5.03 2.90
C ALA A 78 11.87 6.23 1.95
N ALA A 79 11.49 6.05 0.69
CA ALA A 79 11.44 7.12 -0.30
C ALA A 79 10.43 8.21 0.09
N LEU A 80 9.21 7.83 0.49
CA LEU A 80 8.18 8.77 0.96
C LEU A 80 8.63 9.54 2.20
N TYR A 81 9.33 8.88 3.14
CA TYR A 81 9.90 9.55 4.31
C TYR A 81 10.89 10.63 3.92
N VAL A 82 11.82 10.35 2.99
CA VAL A 82 12.79 11.35 2.50
C VAL A 82 12.07 12.54 1.86
N ILE A 83 11.02 12.29 1.07
CA ILE A 83 10.27 13.35 0.40
C ILE A 83 9.50 14.23 1.41
N LEU A 84 8.85 13.63 2.40
CA LEU A 84 7.90 14.31 3.28
C LEU A 84 8.52 14.83 4.59
N LYS A 85 9.70 14.33 4.98
CA LYS A 85 10.44 14.79 6.17
C LYS A 85 10.62 16.31 6.25
N PRO A 86 10.93 17.05 5.17
CA PRO A 86 11.08 18.51 5.21
C PRO A 86 9.79 19.26 5.51
N VAL A 87 8.61 18.64 5.32
CA VAL A 87 7.29 19.24 5.54
C VAL A 87 6.87 19.10 7.01
N SER A 88 7.03 17.90 7.56
CA SER A 88 6.86 17.59 8.98
C SER A 88 7.51 16.26 9.30
N ARG A 89 8.61 16.30 10.06
CA ARG A 89 9.33 15.09 10.47
C ARG A 89 8.46 14.13 11.29
N ASN A 90 7.66 14.66 12.22
CA ASN A 90 6.87 13.82 13.13
C ASN A 90 5.74 13.09 12.40
N LEU A 91 5.02 13.78 11.51
CA LEU A 91 3.95 13.16 10.73
C LEU A 91 4.52 12.18 9.69
N ALA A 92 5.65 12.51 9.06
CA ALA A 92 6.32 11.60 8.13
C ALA A 92 6.79 10.32 8.85
N LEU A 93 7.33 10.43 10.07
CA LEU A 93 7.68 9.27 10.89
C LEU A 93 6.45 8.44 11.26
N LEU A 94 5.35 9.08 11.68
CA LEU A 94 4.12 8.38 12.03
C LEU A 94 3.56 7.57 10.86
N ALA A 95 3.48 8.18 9.68
CA ALA A 95 3.07 7.49 8.45
C ALA A 95 4.00 6.33 8.10
N THR A 96 5.31 6.51 8.31
CA THR A 96 6.32 5.47 8.08
C THR A 96 6.11 4.26 8.99
N PHE A 97 5.89 4.49 10.29
CA PHE A 97 5.64 3.40 11.24
C PHE A 97 4.34 2.65 10.95
N TRP A 98 3.26 3.37 10.62
CA TRP A 98 2.01 2.69 10.22
C TRP A 98 2.16 1.89 8.93
N ARG A 99 2.89 2.41 7.92
CA ARG A 99 3.17 1.66 6.70
C ARG A 99 4.08 0.46 6.94
N LEU A 100 5.00 0.55 7.91
CA LEU A 100 5.83 -0.58 8.31
C LEU A 100 5.01 -1.70 8.97
N ILE A 101 4.04 -1.37 9.82
CA ILE A 101 3.11 -2.36 10.39
C ILE A 101 2.38 -3.10 9.27
N TYR A 102 1.90 -2.38 8.26
CA TYR A 102 1.31 -3.00 7.07
C TYR A 102 2.28 -3.92 6.33
N ALA A 103 3.52 -3.49 6.09
CA ALA A 103 4.53 -4.35 5.45
C ALA A 103 4.81 -5.64 6.25
N VAL A 104 4.79 -5.56 7.59
CA VAL A 104 4.93 -6.73 8.48
C VAL A 104 3.73 -7.66 8.37
N THR A 105 2.50 -7.14 8.23
CA THR A 105 1.32 -8.01 8.03
C THR A 105 1.43 -8.88 6.78
N TRP A 106 2.03 -8.38 5.71
CA TRP A 106 2.33 -9.19 4.53
C TRP A 106 3.34 -10.33 4.79
N VAL A 107 4.35 -10.09 5.62
CA VAL A 107 5.28 -11.15 6.05
C VAL A 107 4.54 -12.22 6.86
N VAL A 108 3.60 -11.81 7.72
CA VAL A 108 2.76 -12.75 8.49
C VAL A 108 1.87 -13.57 7.56
N ILE A 109 1.25 -12.94 6.55
CA ILE A 109 0.47 -13.65 5.52
C ILE A 109 1.34 -14.70 4.81
N ALA A 110 2.55 -14.34 4.38
CA ALA A 110 3.48 -15.28 3.74
C ALA A 110 3.84 -16.48 4.66
N LEU A 111 4.04 -16.24 5.96
CA LEU A 111 4.29 -17.31 6.94
C LEU A 111 3.08 -18.22 7.12
N ASN A 112 1.86 -17.67 7.10
CA ASN A 112 0.62 -18.45 7.16
C ASN A 112 0.48 -19.34 5.91
N LEU A 113 0.80 -18.83 4.73
CA LEU A 113 0.80 -19.60 3.49
C LEU A 113 1.83 -20.75 3.52
N PHE A 114 3.04 -20.51 4.02
CA PHE A 114 4.02 -21.60 4.24
C PHE A 114 3.52 -22.65 5.23
N THR A 115 2.85 -22.23 6.28
CA THR A 115 2.26 -23.14 7.28
C THR A 115 1.16 -23.99 6.65
N ALA A 116 0.28 -23.38 5.84
CA ALA A 116 -0.74 -24.09 5.08
C ALA A 116 -0.12 -25.14 4.14
N LEU A 117 0.95 -24.80 3.42
CA LEU A 117 1.63 -25.74 2.54
C LEU A 117 2.21 -26.94 3.31
N ARG A 118 2.83 -26.69 4.48
CA ARG A 118 3.35 -27.76 5.34
C ARG A 118 2.25 -28.69 5.84
N LEU A 119 1.11 -28.13 6.26
CA LEU A 119 -0.07 -28.88 6.68
C LEU A 119 -0.60 -29.77 5.55
N LEU A 120 -0.64 -29.27 4.32
CA LEU A 120 -1.11 -30.02 3.15
C LEU A 120 -0.12 -31.08 2.66
N SER A 121 1.19 -30.84 2.80
CA SER A 121 2.25 -31.76 2.34
C SER A 121 2.39 -33.04 3.19
N GLY A 122 1.72 -33.11 4.34
CA GLY A 122 1.69 -34.33 5.17
C GLY A 122 3.03 -34.66 5.84
N ALA A 123 3.74 -33.65 6.36
CA ALA A 123 4.98 -33.87 7.11
C ALA A 123 4.77 -34.86 8.28
N GLU A 124 5.80 -35.67 8.61
CA GLU A 124 5.71 -36.81 9.54
C GLU A 124 5.07 -36.48 10.91
N TYR A 125 5.22 -35.26 11.41
CA TYR A 125 4.64 -34.83 12.69
C TYR A 125 3.11 -34.62 12.67
N ILE A 126 2.48 -34.69 11.50
CA ILE A 126 1.07 -34.32 11.26
C ILE A 126 0.20 -35.57 11.06
N GLN A 127 0.78 -36.77 10.98
CA GLN A 127 0.06 -38.03 10.78
C GLN A 127 -0.95 -38.37 11.89
N ALA A 128 -0.90 -37.67 13.03
CA ALA A 128 -1.88 -37.78 14.11
C ALA A 128 -3.25 -37.15 13.77
N PHE A 129 -3.32 -36.30 12.74
CA PHE A 129 -4.55 -35.60 12.34
C PHE A 129 -5.19 -36.25 11.10
N GLY A 130 -6.52 -36.31 11.10
CA GLY A 130 -7.28 -36.77 9.92
C GLY A 130 -7.20 -35.78 8.74
N ALA A 131 -7.32 -36.28 7.51
CA ALA A 131 -7.20 -35.48 6.29
C ALA A 131 -8.17 -34.28 6.25
N GLU A 132 -9.42 -34.46 6.70
CA GLU A 132 -10.40 -33.35 6.77
C GLU A 132 -9.98 -32.27 7.77
N GLN A 133 -9.39 -32.67 8.90
CA GLN A 133 -8.94 -31.74 9.93
C GLN A 133 -7.75 -30.89 9.44
N LEU A 134 -6.87 -31.48 8.65
CA LEU A 134 -5.76 -30.77 8.00
C LEU A 134 -6.22 -29.82 6.90
N GLN A 135 -7.21 -30.22 6.11
CA GLN A 135 -7.80 -29.33 5.10
C GLN A 135 -8.52 -28.14 5.75
N ALA A 136 -9.23 -28.36 6.86
CA ALA A 136 -9.87 -27.27 7.62
C ALA A 136 -8.83 -26.31 8.22
N LEU A 137 -7.74 -26.83 8.80
CA LEU A 137 -6.68 -26.01 9.38
C LEU A 137 -5.88 -25.26 8.31
N ALA A 138 -5.60 -25.90 7.16
CA ALA A 138 -5.00 -25.25 6.01
C ALA A 138 -5.89 -24.12 5.48
N ARG A 139 -7.21 -24.34 5.38
CA ARG A 139 -8.17 -23.30 4.97
C ARG A 139 -8.14 -22.09 5.90
N LEU A 140 -8.00 -22.29 7.21
CA LEU A 140 -7.88 -21.20 8.18
C LEU A 140 -6.62 -20.36 7.94
N HIS A 141 -5.48 -20.99 7.62
CA HIS A 141 -4.23 -20.28 7.34
C HIS A 141 -4.21 -19.66 5.93
N LEU A 142 -4.89 -20.28 4.96
CA LEU A 142 -5.05 -19.76 3.59
C LEU A 142 -6.01 -18.58 3.51
N SER A 143 -6.99 -18.46 4.42
CA SER A 143 -7.98 -17.39 4.32
C SER A 143 -7.29 -16.02 4.38
N GLY A 144 -6.28 -15.85 5.26
CA GLY A 144 -5.44 -14.64 5.39
C GLY A 144 -6.21 -13.34 5.66
N PHE A 145 -7.53 -13.42 5.65
CA PHE A 145 -8.46 -12.33 5.42
C PHE A 145 -8.42 -11.37 6.60
N ASP A 146 -8.55 -11.91 7.80
CA ASP A 146 -8.51 -11.14 9.04
C ASP A 146 -7.16 -10.42 9.22
N THR A 147 -6.06 -11.06 8.84
CA THR A 147 -4.72 -10.45 8.90
C THR A 147 -4.59 -9.29 7.90
N TYR A 148 -5.14 -9.44 6.70
CA TYR A 148 -5.16 -8.39 5.69
C TYR A 148 -5.94 -7.16 6.15
N TYR A 149 -7.16 -7.30 6.70
CA TYR A 149 -7.94 -6.12 7.15
C TYR A 149 -7.29 -5.40 8.33
N VAL A 150 -6.62 -6.14 9.23
CA VAL A 150 -5.82 -5.49 10.28
C VAL A 150 -4.72 -4.65 9.65
N GLY A 151 -3.99 -5.17 8.65
CA GLY A 151 -2.99 -4.42 7.91
C GLY A 151 -3.58 -3.22 7.15
N LEU A 152 -4.74 -3.40 6.50
CA LEU A 152 -5.41 -2.40 5.68
C LEU A 152 -5.78 -1.15 6.48
N LEU A 153 -6.12 -1.30 7.76
CA LEU A 153 -6.36 -0.17 8.65
C LEU A 153 -5.11 0.72 8.77
N PHE A 154 -3.95 0.12 9.06
CA PHE A 154 -2.70 0.86 9.19
C PHE A 154 -2.23 1.45 7.87
N TYR A 155 -2.48 0.76 6.76
CA TYR A 155 -2.24 1.28 5.42
C TYR A 155 -3.10 2.52 5.13
N GLY A 156 -4.41 2.48 5.39
CA GLY A 156 -5.31 3.63 5.25
C GLY A 156 -4.87 4.82 6.12
N LEU A 157 -4.50 4.58 7.38
CA LEU A 157 -3.99 5.62 8.28
C LEU A 157 -2.67 6.23 7.78
N ALA A 158 -1.71 5.40 7.36
CA ALA A 158 -0.44 5.85 6.80
C ALA A 158 -0.66 6.71 5.54
N SER A 159 -1.51 6.22 4.63
CA SER A 159 -1.84 6.89 3.38
C SER A 159 -2.54 8.24 3.64
N THR A 160 -3.41 8.32 4.65
CA THR A 160 -4.08 9.57 5.06
C THR A 160 -3.08 10.63 5.52
N VAL A 161 -2.14 10.25 6.37
CA VAL A 161 -1.10 11.19 6.82
C VAL A 161 -0.19 11.61 5.67
N CYS A 162 0.21 10.68 4.80
CA CYS A 162 0.97 11.00 3.60
C CYS A 162 0.21 11.97 2.69
N ALA A 163 -1.05 11.69 2.36
CA ALA A 163 -1.91 12.53 1.53
C ALA A 163 -2.12 13.93 2.12
N TYR A 164 -2.23 14.03 3.45
CA TYR A 164 -2.29 15.31 4.14
C TYR A 164 -0.97 16.10 3.99
N LEU A 165 0.18 15.44 4.12
CA LEU A 165 1.48 16.07 3.90
C LEU A 165 1.70 16.49 2.43
N TRP A 166 1.19 15.70 1.48
CA TRP A 166 1.14 16.08 0.07
C TRP A 166 0.30 17.34 -0.16
N LEU A 167 -0.87 17.43 0.47
CA LEU A 167 -1.76 18.59 0.38
C LEU A 167 -1.11 19.85 0.97
N LYS A 168 -0.40 19.70 2.10
CA LYS A 168 0.30 20.79 2.77
C LYS A 168 1.52 21.28 1.99
N SER A 169 2.31 20.37 1.43
CA SER A 169 3.55 20.68 0.70
C SER A 169 3.32 21.21 -0.71
N ARG A 170 2.18 20.88 -1.32
CA ARG A 170 1.85 21.19 -2.73
C ARG A 170 2.86 20.62 -3.74
N TYR A 171 3.57 19.56 -3.38
CA TYR A 171 4.47 18.86 -4.31
C TYR A 171 3.71 18.18 -5.47
N ILE A 172 2.47 17.75 -5.21
CA ILE A 172 1.51 17.21 -6.18
C ILE A 172 0.26 18.12 -6.29
N PRO A 173 -0.59 17.96 -7.32
CA PRO A 173 -1.80 18.76 -7.49
C PRO A 173 -2.71 18.68 -6.27
N ARG A 174 -3.23 19.82 -5.83
CA ARG A 174 -4.08 19.87 -4.63
C ARG A 174 -5.32 18.98 -4.74
N GLY A 175 -5.92 18.89 -5.92
CA GLY A 175 -7.07 18.01 -6.16
C GLY A 175 -6.72 16.54 -5.93
N LEU A 176 -5.56 16.09 -6.42
CA LEU A 176 -5.08 14.72 -6.22
C LEU A 176 -4.77 14.44 -4.75
N ALA A 177 -4.10 15.37 -4.07
CA ALA A 177 -3.80 15.23 -2.65
C ALA A 177 -5.08 15.21 -1.78
N ALA A 178 -6.05 16.08 -2.08
CA ALA A 178 -7.32 16.13 -1.36
C ALA A 178 -8.15 14.85 -1.59
N TRP A 179 -8.20 14.34 -2.82
CA TRP A 179 -8.78 13.03 -3.12
C TRP A 179 -8.11 11.92 -2.31
N GLY A 180 -6.77 11.92 -2.26
CA GLY A 180 -5.99 10.97 -1.47
C GLY A 180 -6.41 10.95 -0.01
N VAL A 181 -6.53 12.12 0.63
CA VAL A 181 -6.94 12.22 2.04
C VAL A 181 -8.32 11.62 2.26
N ILE A 182 -9.29 11.94 1.38
CA ILE A 182 -10.67 11.46 1.51
C ILE A 182 -10.71 9.94 1.29
N ALA A 183 -10.06 9.46 0.23
CA ALA A 183 -10.03 8.04 -0.15
C ALA A 183 -9.37 7.16 0.92
N SER A 184 -8.22 7.59 1.46
CA SER A 184 -7.51 6.82 2.47
C SER A 184 -8.19 6.89 3.85
N ALA A 185 -8.81 8.01 4.20
CA ALA A 185 -9.58 8.14 5.43
C ALA A 185 -10.84 7.27 5.39
N TRP A 186 -11.52 7.23 4.23
CA TRP A 186 -12.62 6.31 3.97
C TRP A 186 -12.19 4.86 4.17
N CYS A 187 -11.08 4.45 3.55
CA CYS A 187 -10.51 3.10 3.71
C CYS A 187 -10.27 2.76 5.18
N ALA A 188 -9.64 3.66 5.94
CA ALA A 188 -9.36 3.44 7.37
C ALA A 188 -10.65 3.31 8.19
N ILE A 189 -11.64 4.18 7.96
CA ILE A 189 -12.93 4.14 8.68
C ILE A 189 -13.69 2.86 8.34
N CYS A 190 -13.85 2.52 7.06
CA CYS A 190 -14.55 1.30 6.66
C CYS A 190 -13.89 0.04 7.22
N THR A 191 -12.56 -0.01 7.21
CA THR A 191 -11.81 -1.14 7.78
C THR A 191 -11.99 -1.23 9.30
N PHE A 192 -11.93 -0.10 10.00
CA PHE A 192 -12.18 -0.06 11.45
C PHE A 192 -13.59 -0.51 11.81
N VAL A 193 -14.60 -0.05 11.06
CA VAL A 193 -16.00 -0.46 11.24
C VAL A 193 -16.17 -1.95 10.97
N PHE A 194 -15.51 -2.49 9.93
CA PHE A 194 -15.56 -3.91 9.60
C PHE A 194 -14.94 -4.79 10.70
N ILE A 195 -13.85 -4.35 11.33
CA ILE A 195 -13.23 -5.05 12.47
C ILE A 195 -14.19 -5.14 13.66
N ILE A 196 -14.96 -4.08 13.93
CA ILE A 196 -15.95 -4.05 15.02
C ILE A 196 -17.23 -4.81 14.65
N SER A 197 -17.66 -4.72 13.39
CA SER A 197 -18.90 -5.29 12.88
C SER A 197 -18.66 -5.99 11.53
N PRO A 198 -18.41 -7.32 11.54
CA PRO A 198 -18.16 -8.09 10.32
C PRO A 198 -19.35 -8.05 9.33
N GLY A 199 -20.56 -7.79 9.81
CA GLY A 199 -21.77 -7.63 9.01
C GLY A 199 -21.76 -6.41 8.08
N PHE A 200 -20.86 -5.46 8.31
CA PHE A 200 -20.71 -4.25 7.48
C PHE A 200 -20.31 -4.57 6.03
N SER A 201 -19.62 -5.69 5.79
CA SER A 201 -19.28 -6.20 4.45
C SER A 201 -20.48 -6.48 3.55
N LYS A 202 -21.69 -6.66 4.13
CA LYS A 202 -22.94 -6.82 3.38
C LYS A 202 -23.54 -5.49 2.93
N VAL A 203 -23.16 -4.38 3.59
CA VAL A 203 -23.68 -3.03 3.31
C VAL A 203 -22.77 -2.32 2.32
N VAL A 204 -21.46 -2.41 2.52
CA VAL A 204 -20.46 -1.87 1.60
C VAL A 204 -19.60 -3.04 1.11
N ASN A 205 -19.55 -3.21 -0.21
CA ASN A 205 -18.74 -4.25 -0.82
C ASN A 205 -17.27 -4.06 -0.42
N LEU A 206 -16.58 -5.14 -0.06
CA LEU A 206 -15.18 -5.09 0.40
C LEU A 206 -14.25 -4.44 -0.64
N TRP A 207 -14.54 -4.64 -1.93
CA TRP A 207 -13.81 -4.01 -3.03
C TRP A 207 -13.91 -2.48 -3.05
N TRP A 208 -14.91 -1.89 -2.39
CA TRP A 208 -15.09 -0.44 -2.29
C TRP A 208 -14.28 0.21 -1.17
N PHE A 209 -13.61 -0.58 -0.33
CA PHE A 209 -12.89 -0.05 0.82
C PHE A 209 -11.57 0.58 0.38
N ASP A 210 -10.83 -0.12 -0.46
CA ASP A 210 -9.46 0.20 -0.87
C ASP A 210 -9.36 0.77 -2.29
N SER A 211 -10.30 0.47 -3.17
CA SER A 211 -10.26 0.93 -4.57
C SER A 211 -10.09 2.46 -4.76
N PRO A 212 -10.75 3.36 -4.00
CA PRO A 212 -10.49 4.80 -4.12
C PRO A 212 -9.05 5.17 -3.77
N MET A 213 -8.48 4.48 -2.78
CA MET A 213 -7.10 4.66 -2.33
C MET A 213 -6.11 4.09 -3.36
N GLY A 214 -6.42 2.94 -3.96
CA GLY A 214 -5.63 2.37 -5.06
C GLY A 214 -5.54 3.31 -6.26
N ILE A 215 -6.66 3.94 -6.66
CA ILE A 215 -6.69 4.95 -7.73
C ILE A 215 -5.79 6.15 -7.39
N PHE A 216 -5.84 6.61 -6.14
CA PHE A 216 -4.97 7.69 -5.67
C PHE A 216 -3.48 7.31 -5.75
N GLU A 217 -3.12 6.11 -5.30
CA GLU A 217 -1.73 5.65 -5.34
C GLU A 217 -1.24 5.48 -6.78
N ILE A 218 -2.03 4.92 -7.68
CA ILE A 218 -1.71 4.86 -9.12
C ILE A 218 -1.45 6.27 -9.66
N ALA A 219 -2.39 7.20 -9.46
CA ALA A 219 -2.28 8.55 -9.99
C ALA A 219 -1.07 9.30 -9.42
N THR A 220 -0.77 9.15 -8.13
CA THR A 220 0.43 9.73 -7.51
C THR A 220 1.72 9.12 -8.03
N SER A 221 1.72 7.82 -8.31
CA SER A 221 2.88 7.11 -8.87
C SER A 221 3.25 7.60 -10.25
N PHE A 222 2.26 7.70 -11.14
CA PHE A 222 2.44 8.30 -12.47
C PHE A 222 2.95 9.74 -12.34
N TRP A 223 2.37 10.54 -11.44
CA TRP A 223 2.82 11.91 -11.25
C TRP A 223 4.29 12.01 -10.80
N LEU A 224 4.67 11.23 -9.78
CA LEU A 224 6.03 11.24 -9.23
C LEU A 224 7.08 10.74 -10.23
N LEU A 225 6.72 9.76 -11.06
CA LEU A 225 7.63 9.19 -12.04
C LEU A 225 7.89 10.14 -13.22
N PHE A 226 6.82 10.73 -13.78
CA PHE A 226 6.92 11.53 -15.01
C PHE A 226 7.17 13.01 -14.76
N LYS A 227 6.50 13.60 -13.76
CA LYS A 227 6.54 15.05 -13.51
C LYS A 227 7.42 15.42 -12.31
N GLY A 228 7.59 14.50 -11.36
CA GLY A 228 8.37 14.73 -10.16
C GLY A 228 7.72 15.75 -9.20
N LEU A 229 8.51 16.26 -8.26
CA LEU A 229 8.05 17.19 -7.23
C LEU A 229 7.97 18.62 -7.79
N SER A 230 6.81 19.27 -7.61
CA SER A 230 6.61 20.67 -8.00
C SER A 230 7.30 21.60 -6.99
N PRO A 231 8.19 22.53 -7.41
CA PRO A 231 8.72 23.56 -6.52
C PRO A 231 7.58 24.35 -5.88
N SER A 232 7.69 24.66 -4.59
CA SER A 232 6.75 25.58 -3.95
C SER A 232 7.00 26.99 -4.48
N GLU A 233 6.41 27.35 -5.62
CA GLU A 233 6.25 28.74 -6.02
C GLU A 233 5.22 29.37 -5.07
N ILE A 234 5.70 29.93 -3.97
CA ILE A 234 5.07 31.14 -3.46
C ILE A 234 5.46 32.20 -4.49
N ALA A 235 4.47 32.70 -5.24
CA ALA A 235 4.64 33.81 -6.17
C ALA A 235 5.60 34.83 -5.54
N ALA A 236 6.72 35.09 -6.23
CA ALA A 236 7.60 36.18 -5.84
C ALA A 236 6.73 37.44 -5.69
N PRO A 237 6.84 38.19 -4.59
CA PRO A 237 6.18 39.49 -4.54
C PRO A 237 6.70 40.29 -5.73
N ASP A 238 5.76 40.73 -6.55
CA ASP A 238 5.98 41.64 -7.67
C ASP A 238 6.96 42.71 -7.21
N ARG A 239 8.17 42.75 -7.81
CA ARG A 239 9.16 43.75 -7.42
C ARG A 239 8.55 45.12 -7.74
N PRO A 240 8.31 46.01 -6.76
CA PRO A 240 7.89 47.37 -7.06
C PRO A 240 9.14 48.10 -7.53
N GLY A 241 9.40 48.03 -8.82
CA GLY A 241 10.65 48.54 -9.40
C GLY A 241 10.53 48.81 -10.89
N ASP A 242 9.39 49.34 -11.34
CA ASP A 242 9.32 49.96 -12.66
C ASP A 242 8.17 50.99 -12.76
N ARG A 243 8.17 51.99 -11.87
CA ARG A 243 7.42 53.23 -12.10
C ARG A 243 8.40 54.40 -12.11
N ALA A 244 8.90 54.64 -13.33
CA ALA A 244 9.14 55.94 -13.93
C ALA A 244 9.90 56.98 -13.09
N HIS A 245 11.19 57.13 -13.42
CA HIS A 245 11.83 58.43 -13.45
C HIS A 245 10.98 59.41 -14.28
N LEU A 246 10.33 60.36 -13.62
CA LEU A 246 9.91 61.62 -14.22
C LEU A 246 10.98 62.66 -13.85
N PRO A 247 11.63 63.33 -14.83
CA PRO A 247 12.47 64.48 -14.54
C PRO A 247 11.57 65.70 -14.23
N ASP A 248 11.87 66.36 -13.11
CA ASP A 248 11.29 67.65 -12.75
C ASP A 248 11.67 68.72 -13.78
N LEU A 249 10.66 69.33 -14.41
CA LEU A 249 10.71 70.65 -15.06
C LEU A 249 9.36 71.36 -14.87
#